data_AF-A0A134B061-F1
#
_entry.id   AF-A0A134B061-F1
#
_cell.length_a   1.000
_cell.length_b   1.000
_cell.length_c   1.000
_cell.angle_alpha   90.00
_cell.angle_beta   90.00
_cell.angle_gamma   90.00
#
_symmetry.space_group_name_H-M   'P 1'
#
loop_
_entity.id
_entity.type
_entity.pdbx_description
1 polymer ?
#
loop_
_entity_poly.entity_id
_entity_poly.type
_entity_poly.pdbx_seq_one_letter_code
_entity_poly.pdbx_strand_id
1 'polypeptide(L)'
;MSKSLLTWSLLIFLGLATPTTSCAQKCTKQKQTTTVQKQRTESPEAMLKRFYTEYIRSFDRMYEPAQMDSLILANATPEAKAKLERVRALTDSDPFIRAQDLASGSEGSLQVHALGKDWYQVSFGSGEGYRAIPLHLLKSGDKYLIDFITPEWHHSEYGDKLRSNPFAGTKSVDMTSPINFIRSFYECYISHYLAMKPELEAELKALRDRYCTKATIQQYYEGLASVGEVESGFFDTLIDNVDFDPSWCSSLSVLPSSASGVFEVSYSDGGGERHKWLVRAVPQADGSYRLDRQP
;
A
#
# COMPACT_ATOMS: atom_id res chain seq x y z
N MET A 1 26.15 -12.71 49.32
CA MET A 1 25.99 -13.17 50.72
C MET A 1 24.62 -12.65 51.14
N SER A 2 23.57 -13.47 51.27
CA SER A 2 23.34 -14.46 52.32
C SER A 2 22.34 -15.53 51.84
N LYS A 3 22.56 -16.77 52.30
CA LYS A 3 21.76 -17.98 52.05
C LYS A 3 20.92 -18.28 53.30
N SER A 4 19.73 -18.87 53.12
CA SER A 4 19.02 -19.72 54.11
C SER A 4 17.93 -20.46 53.32
N LEU A 5 18.00 -21.74 52.94
CA LEU A 5 17.99 -22.99 53.73
C LEU A 5 16.96 -22.97 54.88
N LEU A 6 16.15 -23.97 55.22
CA LEU A 6 15.70 -25.27 54.68
C LEU A 6 14.93 -25.84 55.88
N THR A 7 13.67 -26.29 55.78
CA THR A 7 13.17 -27.35 56.68
C THR A 7 11.92 -28.01 56.11
N TRP A 8 12.09 -29.30 55.79
CA TRP A 8 11.03 -30.29 55.66
C TRP A 8 10.47 -30.65 57.03
N SER A 9 9.19 -31.04 57.10
CA SER A 9 8.70 -31.96 58.14
C SER A 9 7.51 -32.75 57.61
N LEU A 10 7.77 -34.04 57.44
CA LEU A 10 6.83 -35.13 57.16
C LEU A 10 6.23 -35.58 58.50
N LEU A 11 4.91 -35.74 58.61
CA LEU A 11 4.30 -36.46 59.73
C LEU A 11 3.23 -37.43 59.20
N ILE A 12 3.53 -38.71 59.42
CA ILE A 12 2.72 -39.89 59.18
C ILE A 12 1.85 -40.11 60.41
N PHE A 13 0.54 -40.30 60.23
CA PHE A 13 -0.30 -41.01 61.19
C PHE A 13 -1.16 -42.05 60.46
N LEU A 14 -0.89 -43.32 60.76
CA LEU A 14 -1.77 -44.45 60.50
C LEU A 14 -2.92 -44.42 61.52
N GLY A 15 -4.14 -44.68 61.07
CA GLY A 15 -5.32 -44.88 61.92
C GLY A 15 -6.37 -45.75 61.23
N LEU A 16 -6.71 -46.85 61.89
CA LEU A 16 -7.48 -48.03 61.48
C LEU A 16 -8.92 -47.80 60.94
N ALA A 17 -9.36 -48.81 60.18
CA ALA A 17 -10.68 -48.96 59.57
C ALA A 17 -11.80 -49.34 60.56
N THR A 18 -13.05 -48.99 60.23
CA THR A 18 -14.19 -49.92 59.97
C THR A 18 -15.43 -49.15 59.47
N PRO A 19 -16.39 -49.82 58.79
CA PRO A 19 -17.37 -49.16 57.92
C PRO A 19 -18.79 -49.11 58.51
N THR A 20 -19.56 -48.06 58.20
CA THR A 20 -21.03 -48.08 58.31
C THR A 20 -21.70 -47.20 57.26
N THR A 21 -22.45 -47.88 56.37
CA THR A 21 -23.75 -47.52 55.80
C THR A 21 -23.98 -46.13 55.16
N SER A 22 -24.02 -46.16 53.82
CA SER A 22 -25.11 -45.69 52.96
C SER A 22 -25.87 -44.43 53.37
N CYS A 23 -25.67 -43.34 52.63
CA CYS A 23 -26.80 -42.62 52.03
C CYS A 23 -26.36 -41.86 50.77
N ALA A 24 -27.27 -41.81 49.80
CA ALA A 24 -27.07 -41.38 48.42
C ALA A 24 -26.52 -39.96 48.27
N GLN A 25 -25.49 -39.79 47.43
CA GLN A 25 -25.17 -38.51 46.82
C GLN A 25 -25.09 -38.64 45.30
N LYS A 26 -25.87 -37.78 44.67
CA LYS A 26 -26.11 -37.65 43.23
C LYS A 26 -24.77 -37.57 42.47
N CYS A 27 -24.59 -38.49 41.53
CA CYS A 27 -23.54 -38.41 40.53
C CYS A 27 -23.87 -37.29 39.53
N THR A 28 -23.45 -36.05 39.82
CA THR A 28 -23.35 -35.00 38.81
C THR A 28 -22.16 -35.32 37.93
N LYS A 29 -22.42 -35.93 36.77
CA LYS A 29 -21.45 -36.02 35.67
C LYS A 29 -21.11 -34.60 35.23
N GLN A 30 -20.00 -34.05 35.71
CA GLN A 30 -19.38 -32.89 35.06
C GLN A 30 -18.93 -33.35 33.67
N LYS A 31 -19.77 -33.03 32.69
CA LYS A 31 -19.42 -33.07 31.28
C LYS A 31 -18.36 -31.97 31.11
N GLN A 32 -17.08 -32.35 31.21
CA GLN A 32 -15.98 -31.52 30.71
C GLN A 32 -16.23 -31.37 29.21
N THR A 33 -16.95 -30.30 28.87
CA THR A 33 -17.06 -29.82 27.50
C THR A 33 -15.75 -29.09 27.28
N THR A 34 -14.77 -29.80 26.73
CA THR A 34 -13.58 -29.17 26.17
C THR A 34 -14.07 -28.34 25.00
N THR A 35 -14.42 -27.08 25.28
CA THR A 35 -14.71 -26.10 24.25
C THR A 35 -13.38 -25.86 23.55
N VAL A 36 -13.13 -26.62 22.48
CA VAL A 36 -12.15 -26.21 21.47
C VAL A 36 -12.65 -24.86 20.99
N GLN A 37 -12.03 -23.78 21.49
CA GLN A 37 -12.18 -22.46 20.89
C GLN A 37 -11.66 -22.59 19.46
N LYS A 38 -12.56 -22.93 18.55
CA LYS A 38 -12.34 -22.74 17.12
C LYS A 38 -12.09 -21.24 16.99
N GLN A 39 -10.82 -20.84 16.82
CA GLN A 39 -10.48 -19.47 16.46
C GLN A 39 -11.33 -19.13 15.25
N ARG A 40 -12.36 -18.30 15.47
CA ARG A 40 -13.25 -17.90 14.39
C ARG A 40 -12.46 -16.88 13.59
N THR A 41 -11.91 -17.32 12.46
CA THR A 41 -11.36 -16.42 11.45
C THR A 41 -12.42 -15.37 11.15
N GLU A 42 -12.06 -14.11 11.29
CA GLU A 42 -12.93 -12.99 10.98
C GLU A 42 -13.24 -12.99 9.47
N SER A 43 -14.48 -12.63 9.09
CA SER A 43 -14.80 -12.49 7.67
C SER A 43 -14.18 -11.21 7.09
N PRO A 44 -13.87 -11.17 5.79
CA PRO A 44 -13.37 -9.97 5.12
C PRO A 44 -14.21 -8.70 5.39
N GLU A 45 -15.54 -8.83 5.34
CA GLU A 45 -16.47 -7.72 5.56
C GLU A 45 -16.46 -7.26 7.02
N ALA A 46 -16.33 -8.18 7.97
CA ALA A 46 -16.21 -7.85 9.38
C ALA A 46 -14.89 -7.12 9.68
N MET A 47 -13.78 -7.58 9.07
CA MET A 47 -12.48 -6.92 9.14
C MET A 47 -12.57 -5.48 8.62
N LEU A 48 -13.08 -5.30 7.39
CA LEU A 48 -13.25 -3.99 6.77
C LEU A 48 -14.16 -3.08 7.60
N LYS A 49 -15.29 -3.60 8.08
CA LYS A 49 -16.21 -2.83 8.91
C LYS A 49 -15.56 -2.36 10.20
N ARG A 50 -14.79 -3.21 10.88
CA ARG A 50 -14.03 -2.80 12.07
C ARG A 50 -13.01 -1.72 11.71
N PHE A 51 -12.18 -1.95 10.70
CA PHE A 51 -11.14 -1.02 10.29
C PHE A 51 -11.72 0.35 9.94
N TYR A 52 -12.68 0.42 9.02
CA TYR A 52 -13.27 1.68 8.59
C TYR A 52 -14.06 2.38 9.69
N THR A 53 -14.72 1.65 10.59
CA THR A 53 -15.37 2.27 11.76
C THR A 53 -14.34 3.00 12.63
N GLU A 54 -13.21 2.34 12.91
CA GLU A 54 -12.16 2.93 13.73
C GLU A 54 -11.41 4.05 13.00
N TYR A 55 -11.16 3.89 11.70
CA TYR A 55 -10.54 4.89 10.85
C TYR A 55 -11.38 6.17 10.78
N ILE A 56 -12.68 6.06 10.51
CA ILE A 56 -13.58 7.23 10.49
C ILE A 56 -13.64 7.91 11.85
N ARG A 57 -13.74 7.15 12.94
CA ARG A 57 -13.74 7.70 14.31
C ARG A 57 -12.42 8.33 14.73
N SER A 58 -11.33 8.00 14.06
CA SER A 58 -10.01 8.56 14.38
C SER A 58 -9.94 10.05 14.09
N PHE A 59 -10.75 10.56 13.14
CA PHE A 59 -10.88 12.00 12.85
C PHE A 59 -11.52 12.73 14.04
N ASP A 60 -12.66 12.23 14.54
CA ASP A 60 -13.33 12.76 15.74
C ASP A 60 -12.43 12.67 17.00
N ARG A 61 -11.62 11.62 17.09
CA ARG A 61 -10.71 11.37 18.22
C ARG A 61 -9.35 12.06 18.07
N MET A 62 -9.11 12.73 16.94
CA MET A 62 -7.86 13.41 16.62
C MET A 62 -6.64 12.51 16.82
N TYR A 63 -6.62 11.35 16.15
CA TYR A 63 -5.47 10.45 16.22
C TYR A 63 -4.21 11.15 15.73
N GLU A 64 -3.12 10.99 16.48
CA GLU A 64 -1.79 11.44 16.07
C GLU A 64 -1.27 10.61 14.88
N PRO A 65 -0.35 11.14 14.06
CA PRO A 65 0.15 10.45 12.86
C PRO A 65 0.63 9.00 13.12
N ALA A 66 1.35 8.77 14.22
CA ALA A 66 1.84 7.43 14.57
C ALA A 66 0.71 6.44 14.94
N GLN A 67 -0.38 6.94 15.51
CA GLN A 67 -1.56 6.11 15.82
C GLN A 67 -2.31 5.76 14.54
N MET A 68 -2.45 6.72 13.63
CA MET A 68 -3.04 6.49 12.30
C MET A 68 -2.22 5.46 11.51
N ASP A 69 -0.90 5.63 11.48
CA ASP A 69 0.01 4.70 10.82
C ASP A 69 -0.09 3.28 11.38
N SER A 70 -0.17 3.16 12.70
CA SER A 70 -0.35 1.86 13.37
C SER A 70 -1.70 1.21 13.02
N LEU A 71 -2.76 2.01 12.92
CA LEU A 71 -4.08 1.54 12.51
C LEU A 71 -4.07 1.06 11.05
N ILE A 72 -3.44 1.81 10.14
CA ILE A 72 -3.31 1.44 8.73
C ILE A 72 -2.48 0.15 8.60
N LEU A 73 -1.28 0.09 9.18
CA LEU A 73 -0.39 -1.08 9.08
C LEU A 73 -0.94 -2.35 9.74
N ALA A 74 -1.90 -2.22 10.66
CA ALA A 74 -2.62 -3.35 11.22
C ALA A 74 -3.65 -3.96 10.25
N ASN A 75 -4.09 -3.22 9.22
CA ASN A 75 -5.19 -3.60 8.33
C ASN A 75 -4.86 -3.51 6.82
N ALA A 76 -3.71 -2.94 6.45
CA ALA A 76 -3.23 -2.81 5.09
C ALA A 76 -1.79 -3.35 4.96
N THR A 77 -1.39 -3.73 3.75
CA THR A 77 0.00 -4.11 3.50
C THR A 77 0.91 -2.86 3.52
N PRO A 78 2.21 -3.00 3.87
CA PRO A 78 3.16 -1.89 3.80
C PRO A 78 3.23 -1.26 2.40
N GLU A 79 3.15 -2.07 1.35
CA GLU A 79 3.18 -1.62 -0.05
C GLU A 79 1.94 -0.79 -0.39
N ALA A 80 0.76 -1.21 0.07
CA ALA A 80 -0.47 -0.45 -0.11
C ALA A 80 -0.42 0.88 0.64
N LYS A 81 0.09 0.92 1.87
CA LYS A 81 0.31 2.18 2.61
C LYS A 81 1.22 3.13 1.83
N ALA A 82 2.38 2.63 1.38
CA ALA A 82 3.33 3.44 0.62
C ALA A 82 2.72 3.98 -0.69
N LYS A 83 1.87 3.19 -1.36
CA LYS A 83 1.15 3.65 -2.56
C LYS A 83 0.17 4.76 -2.21
N LEU A 84 -0.60 4.58 -1.13
CA LEU A 84 -1.64 5.51 -0.71
C LEU A 84 -1.08 6.84 -0.19
N GLU A 85 0.13 6.85 0.39
CA GLU A 85 0.83 8.09 0.73
C GLU A 85 1.15 8.93 -0.51
N ARG A 86 1.58 8.29 -1.60
CA ARG A 86 1.83 8.98 -2.87
C ARG A 86 0.54 9.47 -3.52
N VAL A 87 -0.52 8.65 -3.47
CA VAL A 87 -1.85 9.08 -3.93
C VAL A 87 -2.34 10.28 -3.13
N ARG A 88 -2.19 10.29 -1.80
CA ARG A 88 -2.53 11.44 -0.95
C ARG A 88 -1.75 12.68 -1.36
N ALA A 89 -0.45 12.55 -1.64
CA ALA A 89 0.37 13.66 -2.11
C ALA A 89 -0.04 14.16 -3.50
N LEU A 90 -0.59 13.28 -4.36
CA LEU A 90 -1.09 13.64 -5.68
C LEU A 90 -2.43 14.38 -5.63
N THR A 91 -3.35 13.92 -4.78
CA THR A 91 -4.75 14.37 -4.78
C THR A 91 -5.07 15.39 -3.68
N ASP A 92 -4.16 15.62 -2.73
CA ASP A 92 -4.41 16.40 -1.52
C ASP A 92 -5.67 15.93 -0.75
N SER A 93 -5.89 14.61 -0.78
CA SER A 93 -7.09 13.94 -0.26
C SER A 93 -6.71 12.60 0.35
N ASP A 94 -7.37 12.21 1.44
CA ASP A 94 -7.15 10.92 2.07
C ASP A 94 -7.77 9.81 1.21
N PRO A 95 -6.99 8.86 0.66
CA PRO A 95 -7.51 7.88 -0.28
C PRO A 95 -8.38 6.80 0.37
N PHE A 96 -8.31 6.61 1.69
CA PHE A 96 -9.22 5.70 2.39
C PHE A 96 -10.63 6.25 2.42
N ILE A 97 -10.80 7.58 2.41
CA ILE A 97 -12.11 8.23 2.56
C ILE A 97 -12.53 9.09 1.36
N ARG A 98 -11.59 9.37 0.44
CA ARG A 98 -11.74 10.29 -0.71
C ARG A 98 -12.29 11.65 -0.30
N ALA A 99 -11.65 12.22 0.71
CA ALA A 99 -11.92 13.55 1.24
C ALA A 99 -10.73 14.03 2.09
N GLN A 100 -10.65 15.33 2.35
CA GLN A 100 -9.70 15.89 3.32
C GLN A 100 -10.14 15.61 4.76
N ASP A 101 -11.45 15.61 5.01
CA ASP A 101 -12.04 15.41 6.33
C ASP A 101 -13.44 14.75 6.22
N LEU A 102 -13.98 14.28 7.34
CA LEU A 102 -15.30 13.68 7.44
C LEU A 102 -16.19 14.40 8.46
N ALA A 103 -17.49 14.42 8.16
CA ALA A 103 -18.48 14.83 9.16
C ALA A 103 -18.51 13.83 10.32
N SER A 104 -18.59 14.34 11.54
CA SER A 104 -18.71 13.52 12.75
C SER A 104 -19.88 12.53 12.65
N GLY A 105 -19.66 11.28 13.08
CA GLY A 105 -20.68 10.23 13.02
C GLY A 105 -20.88 9.57 11.64
N SER A 106 -20.02 9.87 10.65
CA SER A 106 -20.12 9.29 9.30
C SER A 106 -20.09 7.75 9.29
N GLU A 107 -19.49 7.12 10.31
CA GLU A 107 -19.45 5.66 10.43
C GLU A 107 -20.83 5.03 10.64
N GLY A 108 -21.82 5.81 11.10
CA GLY A 108 -23.21 5.35 11.27
C GLY A 108 -23.87 4.87 9.98
N SER A 109 -23.34 5.31 8.82
CA SER A 109 -23.81 4.92 7.49
C SER A 109 -22.94 3.86 6.81
N LEU A 110 -21.90 3.36 7.48
CA LEU A 110 -20.92 2.45 6.90
C LEU A 110 -21.53 1.12 6.45
N GLN A 111 -21.38 0.84 5.16
CA GLN A 111 -21.71 -0.42 4.50
C GLN A 111 -20.47 -1.02 3.85
N VAL A 112 -20.43 -2.36 3.82
CA VAL A 112 -19.39 -3.13 3.14
C VAL A 112 -20.08 -4.19 2.29
N HIS A 113 -19.73 -4.25 1.01
CA HIS A 113 -20.29 -5.20 0.06
C HIS A 113 -19.17 -5.93 -0.68
N ALA A 114 -19.30 -7.25 -0.83
CA ALA A 114 -18.42 -8.02 -1.69
C ALA A 114 -18.74 -7.75 -3.18
N LEU A 115 -17.70 -7.51 -3.97
CA LEU A 115 -17.77 -7.36 -5.43
C LEU A 115 -17.31 -8.64 -6.16
N GLY A 116 -16.66 -9.55 -5.45
CA GLY A 116 -16.16 -10.85 -5.94
C GLY A 116 -14.65 -10.84 -6.22
N LYS A 117 -14.03 -12.03 -6.26
CA LYS A 117 -12.57 -12.20 -6.44
C LYS A 117 -11.75 -11.33 -5.48
N ASP A 118 -12.10 -11.37 -4.19
CA ASP A 118 -11.46 -10.60 -3.13
C ASP A 118 -11.56 -9.06 -3.24
N TRP A 119 -12.40 -8.56 -4.16
CA TRP A 119 -12.80 -7.15 -4.21
C TRP A 119 -14.01 -6.88 -3.33
N TYR A 120 -14.00 -5.72 -2.69
CA TYR A 120 -15.06 -5.20 -1.83
C TYR A 120 -15.29 -3.72 -2.13
N GLN A 121 -16.47 -3.23 -1.81
CA GLN A 121 -16.79 -1.81 -1.78
C GLN A 121 -17.10 -1.40 -0.35
N VAL A 122 -16.44 -0.35 0.10
CA VAL A 122 -16.79 0.35 1.32
C VAL A 122 -17.55 1.62 0.95
N SER A 123 -18.68 1.84 1.60
CA SER A 123 -19.49 3.04 1.34
C SER A 123 -20.05 3.65 2.62
N PHE A 124 -20.12 4.97 2.65
CA PHE A 124 -20.64 5.76 3.78
C PHE A 124 -20.99 7.18 3.28
N GLY A 125 -21.62 7.97 4.13
CA GLY A 125 -22.14 9.29 3.82
C GLY A 125 -23.50 9.26 3.11
N SER A 126 -23.98 10.44 2.71
CA SER A 126 -25.25 10.63 2.03
C SER A 126 -25.20 11.86 1.12
N GLY A 127 -26.02 11.88 0.05
CA GLY A 127 -26.04 12.99 -0.91
C GLY A 127 -24.66 13.22 -1.53
N GLU A 128 -24.24 14.49 -1.62
CA GLU A 128 -22.91 14.89 -2.10
C GLU A 128 -21.75 14.34 -1.24
N GLY A 129 -22.01 13.99 0.01
CA GLY A 129 -21.05 13.38 0.92
C GLY A 129 -20.96 11.85 0.78
N TYR A 130 -21.76 11.24 -0.09
CA TYR A 130 -21.69 9.79 -0.30
C TYR A 130 -20.36 9.39 -0.94
N ARG A 131 -19.77 8.31 -0.44
CA ARG A 131 -18.54 7.71 -0.93
C ARG A 131 -18.77 6.23 -1.18
N ALA A 132 -18.25 5.74 -2.29
CA ALA A 132 -18.19 4.33 -2.64
C ALA A 132 -16.79 4.03 -3.13
N ILE A 133 -16.05 3.25 -2.35
CA ILE A 133 -14.61 3.06 -2.48
C ILE A 133 -14.34 1.57 -2.69
N PRO A 134 -14.11 1.15 -3.94
CA PRO A 134 -13.67 -0.21 -4.21
C PRO A 134 -12.25 -0.42 -3.71
N LEU A 135 -11.99 -1.60 -3.17
CA LEU A 135 -10.70 -2.03 -2.68
C LEU A 135 -10.55 -3.54 -2.85
N HIS A 136 -9.31 -4.02 -2.79
CA HIS A 136 -8.99 -5.44 -2.83
C HIS A 136 -8.35 -5.88 -1.52
N LEU A 137 -8.55 -7.14 -1.16
CA LEU A 137 -7.97 -7.76 0.02
C LEU A 137 -7.03 -8.91 -0.35
N LEU A 138 -5.87 -8.93 0.30
CA LEU A 138 -4.97 -10.06 0.33
C LEU A 138 -5.23 -10.92 1.57
N LYS A 139 -5.41 -12.23 1.38
CA LYS A 139 -5.42 -13.19 2.49
C LYS A 139 -3.98 -13.59 2.86
N SER A 140 -3.55 -13.23 4.07
CA SER A 140 -2.24 -13.57 4.62
C SER A 140 -2.41 -14.40 5.89
N GLY A 141 -2.25 -15.73 5.76
CA GLY A 141 -2.59 -16.69 6.81
C GLY A 141 -4.08 -16.61 7.19
N ASP A 142 -4.33 -16.32 8.47
CA ASP A 142 -5.68 -16.18 9.03
C ASP A 142 -6.20 -14.72 9.02
N LYS A 143 -5.46 -13.79 8.40
CA LYS A 143 -5.82 -12.37 8.32
C LYS A 143 -6.12 -11.96 6.88
N TYR A 144 -6.93 -10.91 6.76
CA TYR A 144 -7.12 -10.17 5.52
C TYR A 144 -6.48 -8.80 5.67
N LEU A 145 -5.78 -8.34 4.64
CA LEU A 145 -5.14 -7.02 4.58
C LEU A 145 -5.58 -6.31 3.31
N ILE A 146 -5.82 -5.01 3.39
CA ILE A 146 -6.00 -4.15 2.23
C ILE A 146 -4.68 -4.07 1.50
N ASP A 147 -4.64 -4.57 0.27
CA ASP A 147 -3.44 -4.50 -0.60
C ASP A 147 -3.64 -3.56 -1.79
N PHE A 148 -4.85 -3.02 -1.98
CA PHE A 148 -5.15 -2.01 -2.99
C PHE A 148 -6.45 -1.26 -2.65
N ILE A 149 -6.46 0.05 -2.89
CA ILE A 149 -7.68 0.88 -2.91
C ILE A 149 -7.75 1.53 -4.29
N THR A 150 -8.91 1.48 -4.92
CA THR A 150 -9.14 2.14 -6.21
C THR A 150 -8.94 3.66 -6.04
N PRO A 151 -8.00 4.29 -6.77
CA PRO A 151 -7.84 5.73 -6.76
C PRO A 151 -9.10 6.50 -7.18
N GLU A 152 -9.24 7.75 -6.75
CA GLU A 152 -10.49 8.52 -6.94
C GLU A 152 -10.83 8.82 -8.41
N TRP A 153 -9.83 8.96 -9.29
CA TRP A 153 -10.02 9.14 -10.74
C TRP A 153 -10.62 7.92 -11.44
N HIS A 154 -10.64 6.76 -10.77
CA HIS A 154 -11.30 5.54 -11.25
C HIS A 154 -12.72 5.39 -10.69
N HIS A 155 -13.21 6.33 -9.89
CA HIS A 155 -14.56 6.32 -9.30
C HIS A 155 -14.91 4.97 -8.65
N SER A 156 -15.93 4.27 -9.17
CA SER A 156 -16.40 2.97 -8.69
C SER A 156 -15.86 1.79 -9.49
N GLU A 157 -14.88 2.00 -10.37
CA GLU A 157 -14.23 0.91 -11.09
C GLU A 157 -13.46 -0.02 -10.15
N TYR A 158 -13.43 -1.30 -10.51
CA TYR A 158 -12.71 -2.33 -9.78
C TYR A 158 -12.24 -3.44 -10.72
N GLY A 159 -11.39 -4.31 -10.20
CA GLY A 159 -10.90 -5.49 -10.90
C GLY A 159 -9.41 -5.41 -11.22
N ASP A 160 -8.83 -6.58 -11.47
CA ASP A 160 -7.37 -6.78 -11.48
C ASP A 160 -6.62 -5.98 -12.55
N LYS A 161 -7.34 -5.46 -13.56
CA LYS A 161 -6.78 -4.51 -14.54
C LYS A 161 -6.17 -3.28 -13.86
N LEU A 162 -6.79 -2.78 -12.78
CA LEU A 162 -6.35 -1.60 -12.03
C LEU A 162 -5.12 -1.87 -11.16
N ARG A 163 -4.78 -3.14 -10.94
CA ARG A 163 -3.61 -3.59 -10.17
C ARG A 163 -2.51 -4.17 -11.05
N SER A 164 -2.72 -4.17 -12.37
CA SER A 164 -1.78 -4.79 -13.30
C SER A 164 -0.51 -3.95 -13.44
N ASN A 165 0.61 -4.59 -13.75
CA ASN A 165 1.84 -3.92 -14.15
C ASN A 165 2.10 -4.27 -15.62
N PRO A 166 1.62 -3.46 -16.58
CA PRO A 166 1.77 -3.73 -18.01
C PRO A 166 3.24 -3.86 -18.45
N PHE A 167 4.16 -3.23 -17.72
CA PHE A 167 5.59 -3.21 -18.02
C PHE A 167 6.40 -4.29 -17.28
N ALA A 168 5.74 -5.19 -16.54
CA ALA A 168 6.44 -6.27 -15.81
C ALA A 168 7.24 -7.20 -16.74
N GLY A 169 6.94 -7.23 -18.04
CA GLY A 169 7.69 -7.96 -19.06
C GLY A 169 9.02 -7.31 -19.46
N THR A 170 9.18 -5.99 -19.27
CA THR A 170 10.40 -5.26 -19.62
C THR A 170 11.46 -5.48 -18.55
N LYS A 171 12.29 -6.51 -18.75
CA LYS A 171 13.30 -6.95 -17.75
C LYS A 171 14.60 -6.14 -17.78
N SER A 172 14.85 -5.40 -18.84
CA SER A 172 16.09 -4.65 -19.04
C SER A 172 15.91 -3.50 -20.00
N VAL A 173 16.75 -2.48 -19.87
CA VAL A 173 16.83 -1.36 -20.81
C VAL A 173 17.50 -1.82 -22.12
N ASP A 174 16.80 -1.61 -23.22
CA ASP A 174 17.21 -1.93 -24.60
C ASP A 174 18.13 -0.85 -25.17
N MET A 175 19.37 -1.21 -25.48
CA MET A 175 20.40 -0.29 -25.99
C MET A 175 20.52 -0.29 -27.52
N THR A 176 19.59 -0.90 -28.27
CA THR A 176 19.73 -1.06 -29.72
C THR A 176 19.58 0.23 -30.52
N SER A 177 18.86 1.21 -29.99
CA SER A 177 18.70 2.53 -30.62
C SER A 177 18.32 3.59 -29.57
N PRO A 178 18.50 4.89 -29.87
CA PRO A 178 18.10 5.97 -28.97
C PRO A 178 16.64 5.87 -28.49
N ILE A 179 15.71 5.59 -29.40
CA ILE A 179 14.27 5.52 -29.08
C ILE A 179 13.93 4.28 -28.23
N ASN A 180 14.55 3.14 -28.53
CA ASN A 180 14.35 1.92 -27.74
C ASN A 180 14.93 2.06 -26.34
N PHE A 181 16.10 2.70 -26.21
CA PHE A 181 16.70 3.04 -24.92
C PHE A 181 15.78 3.89 -24.07
N ILE A 182 15.28 5.00 -24.62
CA ILE A 182 14.39 5.90 -23.88
C ILE A 182 13.11 5.17 -23.48
N ARG A 183 12.45 4.48 -24.43
CA ARG A 183 11.21 3.75 -24.17
C ARG A 183 11.38 2.69 -23.08
N SER A 184 12.34 1.80 -23.24
CA SER A 184 12.57 0.70 -22.29
C SER A 184 13.09 1.20 -20.93
N PHE A 185 13.82 2.32 -20.88
CA PHE A 185 14.15 2.99 -19.62
C PHE A 185 12.88 3.38 -18.87
N TYR A 186 11.97 4.11 -19.52
CA TYR A 186 10.72 4.56 -18.90
C TYR A 186 9.81 3.42 -18.50
N GLU A 187 9.67 2.39 -19.34
CA GLU A 187 8.92 1.17 -19.01
C GLU A 187 9.50 0.49 -17.75
N CYS A 188 10.83 0.31 -17.67
CA CYS A 188 11.47 -0.24 -16.48
C CYS A 188 11.22 0.64 -15.25
N TYR A 189 11.43 1.96 -15.39
CA TYR A 189 11.30 2.93 -14.31
C TYR A 189 9.87 2.94 -13.73
N ILE A 190 8.87 3.03 -14.61
CA ILE A 190 7.45 3.00 -14.23
C ILE A 190 7.07 1.63 -13.65
N SER A 191 7.62 0.52 -14.18
CA SER A 191 7.34 -0.81 -13.65
C SER A 191 7.65 -0.94 -12.16
N HIS A 192 8.67 -0.23 -11.65
CA HIS A 192 8.97 -0.18 -10.22
C HIS A 192 7.88 0.55 -9.41
N TYR A 193 7.38 1.69 -9.88
CA TYR A 193 6.23 2.39 -9.27
C TYR A 193 4.97 1.53 -9.23
N LEU A 194 4.73 0.72 -10.26
CA LEU A 194 3.57 -0.17 -10.30
C LEU A 194 3.73 -1.37 -9.37
N ALA A 195 4.96 -1.83 -9.14
CA ALA A 195 5.25 -2.95 -8.26
C ALA A 195 5.23 -2.56 -6.77
N MET A 196 5.54 -1.30 -6.44
CA MET A 196 5.59 -0.77 -5.07
C MET A 196 6.34 -1.66 -4.07
N LYS A 197 7.48 -2.23 -4.50
CA LYS A 197 8.29 -3.05 -3.59
C LYS A 197 8.88 -2.21 -2.45
N PRO A 198 9.20 -2.82 -1.30
CA PRO A 198 9.92 -2.15 -0.22
C PRO A 198 11.23 -1.48 -0.67
N GLU A 199 11.89 -2.02 -1.71
CA GLU A 199 13.14 -1.50 -2.25
C GLU A 199 12.97 -0.42 -3.33
N LEU A 200 11.74 0.09 -3.56
CA LEU A 200 11.41 1.04 -4.65
C LEU A 200 12.46 2.15 -4.80
N GLU A 201 12.76 2.90 -3.73
CA GLU A 201 13.69 4.03 -3.79
C GLU A 201 15.11 3.60 -4.18
N ALA A 202 15.56 2.44 -3.69
CA ALA A 202 16.87 1.91 -4.03
C ALA A 202 16.91 1.42 -5.49
N GLU A 203 15.84 0.77 -5.97
CA GLU A 203 15.71 0.30 -7.36
C GLU A 203 15.65 1.50 -8.34
N LEU A 204 14.85 2.53 -8.05
CA LEU A 204 14.80 3.75 -8.86
C LEU A 204 16.14 4.49 -8.86
N LYS A 205 16.81 4.62 -7.71
CA LYS A 205 18.15 5.21 -7.63
C LYS A 205 19.15 4.43 -8.48
N ALA A 206 19.13 3.10 -8.44
CA ALA A 206 20.02 2.28 -9.25
C ALA A 206 19.79 2.49 -10.75
N LEU A 207 18.53 2.66 -11.19
CA LEU A 207 18.22 3.02 -12.58
C LEU A 207 18.77 4.40 -12.94
N ARG A 208 18.57 5.41 -12.08
CA ARG A 208 19.12 6.76 -12.29
C ARG A 208 20.64 6.75 -12.41
N ASP A 209 21.33 6.13 -11.45
CA ASP A 209 22.79 6.03 -11.45
C ASP A 209 23.34 5.29 -12.68
N ARG A 210 22.61 4.27 -13.15
CA ARG A 210 23.04 3.43 -14.27
C ARG A 210 22.72 4.03 -15.64
N TYR A 211 21.64 4.80 -15.77
CA TYR A 211 21.14 5.20 -17.08
C TYR A 211 21.01 6.70 -17.28
N CYS A 212 21.02 7.54 -16.25
CA CYS A 212 20.96 8.99 -16.42
C CYS A 212 22.35 9.63 -16.55
N THR A 213 22.42 10.80 -17.19
CA THR A 213 23.60 11.67 -17.16
C THR A 213 23.77 12.29 -15.77
N LYS A 214 24.99 12.74 -15.44
CA LYS A 214 25.23 13.48 -14.19
C LYS A 214 24.38 14.75 -14.10
N ALA A 215 24.15 15.43 -15.22
CA ALA A 215 23.30 16.62 -15.27
C ALA A 215 21.84 16.28 -14.93
N THR A 216 21.30 15.19 -15.47
CA THR A 216 19.94 14.74 -15.14
C THR A 216 19.81 14.33 -13.66
N ILE A 217 20.81 13.63 -13.12
CA ILE A 217 20.84 13.27 -11.69
C ILE A 217 20.88 14.53 -10.82
N GLN A 218 21.67 15.52 -11.21
CA GLN A 218 21.74 16.81 -10.51
C GLN A 218 20.39 17.53 -10.54
N GLN A 219 19.74 17.63 -11.71
CA GLN A 219 18.40 18.21 -11.86
C GLN A 219 17.36 17.49 -10.99
N TYR A 220 17.44 16.16 -10.86
CA TYR A 220 16.58 15.40 -9.98
C TYR A 220 16.71 15.84 -8.51
N TYR A 221 17.93 15.93 -7.99
CA TYR A 221 18.15 16.36 -6.59
C TYR A 221 17.89 17.85 -6.37
N GLU A 222 18.16 18.71 -7.35
CA GLU A 222 17.78 20.12 -7.31
C GLU A 222 16.26 20.28 -7.31
N GLY A 223 15.56 19.48 -8.11
CA GLY A 223 14.10 19.34 -8.08
C GLY A 223 13.62 19.04 -6.68
N LEU A 224 14.09 17.94 -6.08
CA LEU A 224 13.76 17.54 -4.70
C LEU A 224 14.02 18.65 -3.67
N ALA A 225 15.12 19.40 -3.80
CA ALA A 225 15.43 20.50 -2.89
C ALA A 225 14.53 21.74 -3.12
N SER A 226 14.12 21.99 -4.36
CA SER A 226 13.31 23.15 -4.75
C SER A 226 11.83 23.04 -4.39
N VAL A 227 11.30 21.81 -4.29
CA VAL A 227 9.95 21.57 -3.76
C VAL A 227 9.87 21.79 -2.25
N GLY A 228 11.01 21.98 -1.56
CA GLY A 228 11.10 22.19 -0.12
C GLY A 228 10.60 20.99 0.69
N GLU A 229 10.65 21.08 2.02
CA GLU A 229 9.92 20.19 2.94
C GLU A 229 8.39 20.34 2.83
N VAL A 230 7.86 20.66 1.64
CA VAL A 230 6.46 20.96 1.41
C VAL A 230 5.73 19.66 1.09
N GLU A 231 5.30 18.98 2.16
CA GLU A 231 4.18 18.04 2.30
C GLU A 231 4.06 16.82 1.36
N SER A 232 4.70 16.81 0.18
CA SER A 232 4.47 15.82 -0.87
C SER A 232 5.64 14.89 -1.14
N GLY A 233 6.87 15.15 -0.65
CA GLY A 233 8.05 14.25 -0.50
C GLY A 233 8.45 13.27 -1.64
N PHE A 234 7.68 13.22 -2.73
CA PHE A 234 7.55 12.08 -3.64
C PHE A 234 7.65 12.52 -5.10
N PHE A 235 7.68 13.83 -5.38
CA PHE A 235 7.74 14.33 -6.75
C PHE A 235 9.02 13.85 -7.44
N ASP A 236 8.85 13.13 -8.54
CA ASP A 236 9.94 12.60 -9.34
C ASP A 236 9.96 13.30 -10.70
N THR A 237 10.99 14.11 -10.90
CA THR A 237 11.17 14.89 -12.12
C THR A 237 11.28 14.02 -13.37
N LEU A 238 11.66 12.73 -13.29
CA LEU A 238 11.76 11.87 -14.45
C LEU A 238 10.40 11.43 -14.98
N ILE A 239 9.39 11.30 -14.13
CA ILE A 239 8.00 11.03 -14.55
C ILE A 239 7.10 12.26 -14.45
N ASP A 240 7.65 13.39 -14.03
CA ASP A 240 6.96 14.68 -13.86
C ASP A 240 5.75 14.60 -12.91
N ASN A 241 5.82 13.70 -11.92
CA ASN A 241 4.70 13.39 -11.04
C ASN A 241 5.18 12.67 -9.75
N VAL A 242 4.30 12.46 -8.78
CA VAL A 242 4.60 11.82 -7.48
C VAL A 242 4.45 10.29 -7.50
N ASP A 243 3.68 9.78 -8.45
CA ASP A 243 3.33 8.36 -8.60
C ASP A 243 2.99 8.02 -10.05
N PHE A 244 2.74 6.74 -10.32
CA PHE A 244 2.23 6.27 -11.61
C PHE A 244 1.12 5.22 -11.43
N ASP A 245 0.01 5.37 -12.17
CA ASP A 245 -1.11 4.43 -12.16
C ASP A 245 -1.06 3.49 -13.38
N PRO A 246 -1.47 2.20 -13.26
CA PRO A 246 -1.53 1.29 -14.39
C PRO A 246 -2.35 1.78 -15.58
N SER A 247 -3.40 2.56 -15.36
CA SER A 247 -4.25 3.06 -16.44
C SER A 247 -3.56 4.10 -17.32
N TRP A 248 -2.51 4.77 -16.81
CA TRP A 248 -1.77 5.78 -17.55
C TRP A 248 -0.78 5.16 -18.54
N CYS A 249 -0.36 3.90 -18.31
CA CYS A 249 0.64 3.20 -19.11
C CYS A 249 0.31 3.15 -20.60
N SER A 250 -0.97 2.99 -20.97
CA SER A 250 -1.38 2.94 -22.38
C SER A 250 -1.20 4.26 -23.13
N SER A 251 -1.05 5.37 -22.40
CA SER A 251 -0.81 6.69 -22.99
C SER A 251 0.67 7.07 -23.05
N LEU A 252 1.56 6.28 -22.43
CA LEU A 252 3.00 6.52 -22.47
C LEU A 252 3.50 6.49 -23.90
N SER A 253 4.15 7.57 -24.30
CA SER A 253 4.65 7.78 -25.66
C SER A 253 6.05 8.36 -25.65
N VAL A 254 6.84 7.96 -26.64
CA VAL A 254 8.19 8.48 -26.91
C VAL A 254 8.28 8.78 -28.40
N LEU A 255 8.34 10.05 -28.75
CA LEU A 255 8.30 10.52 -30.15
C LEU A 255 9.47 11.47 -30.42
N PRO A 256 10.05 11.47 -31.64
CA PRO A 256 11.00 12.50 -32.03
C PRO A 256 10.40 13.90 -31.93
N SER A 257 11.16 14.85 -31.41
CA SER A 257 10.77 16.27 -31.40
C SER A 257 11.27 16.99 -32.66
N SER A 258 10.99 18.29 -32.77
CA SER A 258 11.52 19.15 -33.83
C SER A 258 13.04 19.34 -33.75
N ALA A 259 13.64 19.19 -32.57
CA ALA A 259 15.08 19.27 -32.38
C ALA A 259 15.74 17.92 -32.67
N SER A 260 16.76 17.94 -33.54
CA SER A 260 17.49 16.74 -33.92
C SER A 260 18.07 16.02 -32.70
N GLY A 261 17.81 14.71 -32.61
CA GLY A 261 18.27 13.84 -31.53
C GLY A 261 17.56 14.04 -30.18
N VAL A 262 16.47 14.81 -30.14
CA VAL A 262 15.61 15.00 -28.96
C VAL A 262 14.29 14.26 -29.15
N PHE A 263 13.81 13.67 -28.07
CA PHE A 263 12.52 12.98 -28.01
C PHE A 263 11.63 13.66 -26.97
N GLU A 264 10.34 13.79 -27.29
CA GLU A 264 9.30 14.06 -26.30
C GLU A 264 8.86 12.74 -25.67
N VAL A 265 8.88 12.69 -24.35
CA VAL A 265 8.23 11.65 -23.56
C VAL A 265 6.97 12.27 -22.98
N SER A 266 5.85 11.55 -23.07
CA SER A 266 4.57 12.07 -22.57
C SER A 266 3.64 10.95 -22.13
N TYR A 267 2.72 11.26 -21.22
CA TYR A 267 1.57 10.43 -20.89
C TYR A 267 0.42 11.33 -20.41
N SER A 268 -0.77 10.76 -20.29
CA SER A 268 -1.94 11.41 -19.70
C SER A 268 -2.34 10.70 -18.41
N ASP A 269 -2.61 11.47 -17.37
CA ASP A 269 -3.10 10.93 -16.11
C ASP A 269 -4.64 10.78 -16.09
N GLY A 270 -5.16 10.30 -14.95
CA GLY A 270 -6.58 10.07 -14.76
C GLY A 270 -7.42 11.36 -14.66
N GLY A 271 -6.79 12.50 -14.40
CA GLY A 271 -7.42 13.83 -14.41
C GLY A 271 -7.48 14.46 -15.80
N GLY A 272 -6.85 13.84 -16.79
CA GLY A 272 -6.74 14.36 -18.15
C GLY A 272 -5.60 15.35 -18.35
N GLU A 273 -4.74 15.55 -17.34
CA GLU A 273 -3.52 16.33 -17.48
C GLU A 273 -2.52 15.55 -18.33
N ARG A 274 -1.84 16.26 -19.23
CA ARG A 274 -0.81 15.69 -20.10
C ARG A 274 0.56 16.09 -19.59
N HIS A 275 1.26 15.13 -19.01
CA HIS A 275 2.65 15.23 -18.59
C HIS A 275 3.55 15.08 -19.82
N LYS A 276 4.52 15.98 -20.00
CA LYS A 276 5.45 15.91 -21.13
C LYS A 276 6.78 16.60 -20.84
N TRP A 277 7.85 16.01 -21.33
CA TRP A 277 9.20 16.56 -21.20
C TRP A 277 10.10 16.08 -22.32
N LEU A 278 11.22 16.77 -22.49
CA LEU A 278 12.19 16.49 -23.55
C LEU A 278 13.39 15.73 -23.00
N VAL A 279 13.86 14.75 -23.76
CA VAL A 279 15.05 13.95 -23.42
C VAL A 279 15.95 13.72 -24.64
N ARG A 280 17.22 13.45 -24.39
CA ARG A 280 18.17 12.93 -25.38
C ARG A 280 18.76 11.62 -24.89
N ALA A 281 19.07 10.72 -25.83
CA ALA A 281 19.94 9.58 -25.57
C ALA A 281 21.38 9.96 -25.94
N VAL A 282 22.24 10.13 -24.93
CA VAL A 282 23.63 10.52 -25.11
C VAL A 282 24.48 9.27 -25.33
N PRO A 283 25.06 9.06 -26.52
CA PRO A 283 25.89 7.89 -26.79
C PRO A 283 27.14 7.89 -25.93
N GLN A 284 27.52 6.71 -25.46
CA GLN A 284 28.73 6.46 -24.70
C GLN A 284 29.78 5.76 -25.57
N ALA A 285 31.05 5.79 -25.14
CA ALA A 285 32.15 5.18 -25.88
C ALA A 285 32.02 3.64 -26.03
N ASP A 286 31.31 2.99 -25.12
CA ASP A 286 31.04 1.55 -25.13
C ASP A 286 29.82 1.16 -25.98
N GLY A 287 29.21 2.12 -26.68
CA GLY A 287 28.00 1.91 -27.49
C GLY A 287 26.70 1.94 -26.69
N SER A 288 26.74 2.15 -25.37
CA SER A 288 25.55 2.35 -24.55
C SER A 288 25.02 3.80 -24.64
N TYR A 289 23.85 4.05 -24.04
CA TYR A 289 23.26 5.38 -23.95
C TYR A 289 23.08 5.81 -22.49
N ARG A 290 23.11 7.14 -22.28
CA ARG A 290 22.66 7.79 -21.06
C ARG A 290 21.51 8.74 -21.36
N LEU A 291 20.48 8.73 -20.52
CA LEU A 291 19.33 9.61 -20.61
C LEU A 291 19.72 11.00 -20.10
N ASP A 292 19.48 12.00 -20.94
CA ASP A 292 19.70 13.40 -20.64
C ASP A 292 18.38 14.16 -20.71
N ARG A 293 17.80 14.49 -19.56
CA ARG A 293 16.60 15.34 -19.47
C ARG A 293 16.97 16.77 -19.86
N GLN A 294 16.24 17.30 -20.83
CA GLN A 294 16.41 18.68 -21.25
C GLN A 294 15.61 19.60 -20.31
N PRO A 295 16.04 20.87 -20.14
CA PRO A 295 15.31 21.87 -19.38
C PRO A 295 13.89 22.12 -19.91
#